data_AF-A0A821T1Z3-F1
#
_entry.id   AF-A0A821T1Z3-F1
#
_cell.length_a   1.000
_cell.length_b   1.000
_cell.length_c   1.000
_cell.angle_alpha   90.00
_cell.angle_beta   90.00
_cell.angle_gamma   90.00
#
_symmetry.space_group_name_H-M   'P 1'
#
loop_
_entity.id
_entity.type
_entity.pdbx_description
1 polymer ?
#
loop_
_entity_poly.entity_id
_entity_poly.type
_entity_poly.pdbx_seq_one_letter_code
_entity_poly.pdbx_strand_id
1 'polypeptide(L)'
;MYRCHSWKFPDKLATDIDIKELLERYQHGKNELDNQVSHIVLFEIIIDRLLLVVHGSWHFLYEIQAKLLPNTIDSASTVNLQTSLSIGLVVKKYWNKLLHLFSILQQHETSRKRSNPTPSLPVRSKSTVASEKQCQTIETSFGPCSSCLKYQEYVQNSSESMINLCHLYNLPSSLAHHRCSTSTTCESFNDMSHWIDSQSKDFDRLSKHLEYLHSTLNKTKQDLDSSEYNSKQLNETNHHLQQIIHNEKESKKKLEELHEQKLIEIKKDNDQYQWNLNEQLKLLTTQKSNLEQRLKEITEESTSRGEQIEKLG
;
A
#
# COMPACT_ATOMS: atom_id res chain seq x y z
N MET A 1 6.04 22.95 -59.35
CA MET A 1 5.08 22.35 -58.39
C MET A 1 3.94 21.77 -59.21
N TYR A 2 3.64 20.48 -59.05
CA TYR A 2 2.57 19.81 -59.80
C TYR A 2 1.22 20.46 -59.49
N ARG A 3 0.40 20.72 -60.50
CA ARG A 3 -0.92 21.33 -60.35
C ARG A 3 -1.97 20.22 -60.23
N CYS A 4 -2.48 19.99 -59.02
CA CYS A 4 -3.67 19.18 -58.79
C CYS A 4 -4.80 20.02 -58.20
N HIS A 5 -6.04 19.67 -58.54
CA HIS A 5 -7.21 20.24 -57.91
C HIS A 5 -7.32 19.75 -56.47
N SER A 6 -7.89 20.58 -55.62
CA SER A 6 -8.25 20.16 -54.27
C SER A 6 -9.32 19.08 -54.31
N TRP A 7 -9.16 18.08 -53.46
CA TRP A 7 -10.18 17.09 -53.22
C TRP A 7 -11.41 17.70 -52.52
N LYS A 8 -11.19 18.62 -51.57
CA LYS A 8 -12.28 19.28 -50.83
C LYS A 8 -12.95 20.41 -51.63
N PHE A 9 -12.18 21.17 -52.40
CA PHE A 9 -12.65 22.29 -53.22
C PHE A 9 -12.28 22.04 -54.69
N PRO A 10 -13.04 21.20 -55.42
CA PRO A 10 -12.68 20.76 -56.77
C PRO A 10 -12.51 21.88 -57.79
N ASP A 11 -13.11 23.03 -57.52
CA ASP A 11 -13.02 24.28 -58.28
C ASP A 11 -11.70 25.04 -58.11
N LYS A 12 -10.89 24.66 -57.11
CA LYS A 12 -9.62 25.32 -56.78
C LYS A 12 -8.44 24.36 -56.96
N LEU A 13 -7.28 24.91 -57.29
CA LEU A 13 -6.04 24.16 -57.18
C LEU A 13 -5.71 23.96 -55.69
N ALA A 14 -5.21 22.78 -55.34
CA ALA A 14 -4.85 22.46 -53.96
C ALA A 14 -3.81 23.44 -53.40
N THR A 15 -2.89 23.92 -54.23
CA THR A 15 -1.87 24.91 -53.88
C THR A 15 -2.42 26.31 -53.62
N ASP A 16 -3.60 26.61 -54.14
CA ASP A 16 -4.19 27.96 -54.14
C ASP A 16 -5.19 28.14 -52.99
N ILE A 17 -5.33 27.12 -52.14
CA ILE A 17 -6.19 27.18 -50.96
C ILE A 17 -5.51 28.01 -49.87
N ASP A 18 -6.16 29.09 -49.46
CA ASP A 18 -5.75 29.89 -48.32
C ASP A 18 -6.09 29.16 -47.01
N ILE A 19 -5.08 28.50 -46.46
CA ILE A 19 -5.20 27.78 -45.19
C ILE A 19 -5.42 28.74 -44.02
N LYS A 20 -4.88 29.96 -44.06
CA LYS A 20 -5.03 30.92 -42.97
C LYS A 20 -6.48 31.40 -42.88
N GLU A 21 -7.06 31.76 -44.02
CA GLU A 21 -8.49 32.14 -44.11
C GLU A 21 -9.39 31.02 -43.56
N LEU A 22 -9.11 29.76 -43.94
CA LEU A 22 -9.90 28.62 -43.47
C LEU A 22 -9.74 28.37 -41.96
N LEU A 23 -8.53 28.52 -41.41
CA LEU A 23 -8.31 28.37 -39.97
C LEU A 23 -8.98 29.48 -39.16
N GLU A 24 -8.98 30.71 -39.66
CA GLU A 24 -9.69 31.84 -39.03
C GLU A 24 -11.21 31.64 -39.08
N ARG A 25 -11.72 31.12 -40.21
CA ARG A 25 -13.15 30.87 -40.41
C ARG A 25 -13.69 29.73 -39.55
N TYR A 26 -12.90 28.68 -39.33
CA TYR A 26 -13.30 27.47 -38.58
C TYR A 26 -12.59 27.39 -37.22
N GLN A 27 -12.45 28.52 -36.53
CA GLN A 27 -11.88 28.57 -35.19
C GLN A 27 -12.84 28.05 -34.11
N HIS A 28 -12.26 27.59 -33.00
CA HIS A 28 -13.05 27.18 -31.84
C HIS A 28 -13.85 28.35 -31.25
N GLY A 29 -15.14 28.15 -31.04
CA GLY A 29 -16.07 29.13 -30.48
C GLY A 29 -16.86 28.58 -29.30
N LYS A 30 -17.80 29.39 -28.77
CA LYS A 30 -18.65 29.01 -27.64
C LYS A 30 -19.80 28.06 -28.00
N ASN A 31 -20.15 27.97 -29.29
CA ASN A 31 -21.24 27.13 -29.77
C ASN A 31 -20.73 25.74 -30.14
N GLU A 32 -21.23 24.71 -29.46
CA GLU A 32 -20.80 23.32 -29.66
C GLU A 32 -21.13 22.79 -31.07
N LEU A 33 -22.25 23.20 -31.67
CA LEU A 33 -22.63 22.80 -33.02
C LEU A 33 -21.64 23.36 -34.06
N ASP A 34 -21.27 24.63 -33.92
CA ASP A 34 -20.31 25.30 -34.81
C ASP A 34 -18.90 24.69 -34.65
N ASN A 35 -18.56 24.26 -33.43
CA ASN A 35 -17.32 23.53 -33.16
C ASN A 35 -17.28 22.17 -33.85
N GLN A 36 -18.40 21.44 -33.87
CA GLN A 36 -18.50 20.16 -34.58
C GLN A 36 -18.35 20.34 -36.09
N VAL A 37 -19.01 21.37 -36.67
CA VAL A 37 -18.86 21.71 -38.09
C VAL A 37 -17.42 22.09 -38.41
N SER A 38 -16.81 22.92 -37.57
CA SER A 38 -15.40 23.33 -37.71
C SER A 38 -14.46 22.12 -37.66
N HIS A 39 -14.69 21.18 -36.74
CA HIS A 39 -13.90 19.95 -36.64
C HIS A 39 -13.96 19.12 -37.94
N ILE A 40 -15.17 18.91 -38.48
CA ILE A 40 -15.36 18.13 -39.71
C ILE A 40 -14.64 18.80 -40.89
N VAL A 41 -14.83 20.11 -41.08
CA VAL A 41 -14.22 20.83 -42.21
C VAL A 41 -12.70 20.85 -42.10
N LEU A 42 -12.14 21.07 -40.89
CA LEU A 42 -10.69 21.03 -40.67
C LEU A 42 -10.12 19.62 -40.92
N PHE A 43 -10.83 18.57 -40.54
CA PHE A 43 -10.41 17.20 -40.83
C PHE A 43 -10.39 16.90 -42.34
N GLU A 44 -11.40 17.34 -43.08
CA GLU A 44 -11.43 17.23 -44.54
C GLU A 44 -10.30 18.03 -45.21
N ILE A 45 -9.93 19.19 -44.66
CA ILE A 45 -8.77 19.98 -45.13
C ILE A 45 -7.47 19.20 -44.88
N ILE A 46 -7.31 18.51 -43.75
CA ILE A 46 -6.14 17.66 -43.50
C ILE A 46 -6.05 16.55 -44.55
N ILE A 47 -7.16 15.86 -44.85
CA ILE A 47 -7.22 14.83 -45.90
C ILE A 47 -6.80 15.42 -47.25
N ASP A 48 -7.33 16.58 -47.60
CA ASP A 48 -6.99 17.30 -48.83
C ASP A 48 -5.48 17.62 -48.92
N ARG A 49 -4.87 18.10 -47.83
CA ARG A 49 -3.43 18.37 -47.75
C ARG A 49 -2.60 17.10 -47.88
N LEU A 50 -3.01 15.99 -47.24
CA LEU A 50 -2.33 14.71 -47.36
C LEU A 50 -2.38 14.19 -48.79
N LEU A 51 -3.51 14.33 -49.47
CA LEU A 51 -3.65 13.97 -50.88
C LEU A 51 -2.73 14.80 -51.78
N LEU A 52 -2.60 16.10 -51.53
CA LEU A 52 -1.64 16.95 -52.23
C LEU A 52 -0.20 16.41 -52.09
N VAL A 53 0.21 16.01 -50.88
CA VAL A 53 1.54 15.40 -50.63
C VAL A 53 1.69 14.07 -51.36
N VAL A 54 0.68 13.19 -51.33
CA VAL A 54 0.70 11.89 -52.01
C VAL A 54 0.79 12.09 -53.53
N HIS A 55 0.04 13.03 -54.09
CA HIS A 55 0.11 13.38 -55.51
C HIS A 55 1.48 13.94 -55.90
N GLY A 56 2.01 14.88 -55.11
CA GLY A 56 3.35 15.43 -55.34
C GLY A 56 4.43 14.35 -55.27
N SER A 57 4.33 13.45 -54.30
CA SER A 57 5.25 12.32 -54.14
C SER A 57 5.15 11.33 -55.30
N TRP A 58 3.94 11.00 -55.77
CA TRP A 58 3.76 10.15 -56.95
C TRP A 58 4.39 10.77 -58.19
N HIS A 59 4.22 12.08 -58.40
CA HIS A 59 4.85 12.79 -59.52
C HIS A 59 6.38 12.77 -59.42
N PHE A 60 6.92 13.03 -58.23
CA PHE A 60 8.36 12.96 -57.99
C PHE A 60 8.92 11.55 -58.27
N LEU A 61 8.22 10.51 -57.81
CA LEU A 61 8.55 9.11 -58.13
C LEU A 61 8.49 8.86 -59.64
N TYR A 62 7.48 9.40 -60.32
CA TYR A 62 7.38 9.32 -61.77
C TYR A 62 8.58 9.93 -62.48
N GLU A 63 9.01 11.13 -62.07
CA GLU A 63 10.21 11.79 -62.61
C GLU A 63 11.49 11.01 -62.34
N ILE A 64 11.65 10.42 -61.14
CA ILE A 64 12.78 9.54 -60.83
C ILE A 64 12.79 8.33 -61.77
N GLN A 65 11.64 7.68 -61.98
CA GLN A 65 11.56 6.53 -62.87
C GLN A 65 11.96 6.91 -64.29
N ALA A 66 11.44 8.03 -64.81
CA ALA A 66 11.75 8.51 -66.15
C ALA A 66 13.25 8.77 -66.34
N LYS A 67 13.95 9.24 -65.30
CA LYS A 67 15.42 9.42 -65.32
C LYS A 67 16.19 8.11 -65.25
N LEU A 68 15.71 7.13 -64.48
CA LEU A 68 16.38 5.83 -64.31
C LEU A 68 16.21 4.90 -65.51
N LEU A 69 15.04 4.92 -66.17
CA LEU A 69 14.77 4.17 -67.40
C LEU A 69 14.24 5.13 -68.50
N PRO A 70 15.14 5.70 -69.31
CA PRO A 70 14.76 6.67 -70.36
C PRO A 70 13.90 6.07 -71.48
N ASN A 71 13.95 4.74 -71.68
CA ASN A 71 13.37 4.07 -72.85
C ASN A 71 12.02 3.37 -72.60
N THR A 72 11.41 3.50 -71.42
CA THR A 72 10.15 2.82 -71.06
C THR A 72 9.02 3.77 -70.70
N ILE A 73 9.05 5.01 -71.19
CA ILE A 73 8.02 5.99 -70.86
C ILE A 73 6.80 5.75 -71.76
N ASP A 74 5.78 5.08 -71.23
CA ASP A 74 4.44 5.13 -71.80
C ASP A 74 3.87 6.54 -71.60
N SER A 75 3.91 7.34 -72.67
CA SER A 75 3.35 8.70 -72.78
C SER A 75 1.84 8.79 -72.47
N ALA A 76 1.16 7.67 -72.26
CA ALA A 76 -0.26 7.60 -71.91
C ALA A 76 -0.56 7.81 -70.41
N SER A 77 0.44 7.65 -69.52
CA SER A 77 0.22 7.65 -68.06
C SER A 77 0.16 9.05 -67.45
N THR A 78 0.63 10.06 -68.16
CA THR A 78 0.83 11.44 -67.68
C THR A 78 -0.44 12.29 -67.70
N VAL A 79 -1.48 11.88 -68.43
CA VAL A 79 -2.57 12.80 -68.82
C VAL A 79 -3.82 12.74 -67.92
N ASN A 80 -4.05 11.69 -67.12
CA ASN A 80 -5.35 11.53 -66.43
C ASN A 80 -5.25 11.32 -64.92
N LEU A 81 -4.59 12.25 -64.23
CA LEU A 81 -4.71 12.42 -62.78
C LEU A 81 -5.32 13.79 -62.41
N GLN A 82 -6.00 14.42 -63.37
CA GLN A 82 -6.53 15.77 -63.24
C GLN A 82 -8.03 15.79 -62.88
N THR A 83 -8.71 14.65 -63.01
CA THR A 83 -10.10 14.44 -62.59
C THR A 83 -10.16 13.86 -61.19
N SER A 84 -11.07 14.35 -60.36
CA SER A 84 -11.36 13.91 -58.98
C SER A 84 -11.39 12.39 -58.82
N LEU A 85 -10.23 11.80 -58.51
CA LEU A 85 -10.12 10.38 -58.21
C LEU A 85 -10.48 10.16 -56.75
N SER A 86 -11.08 9.02 -56.43
CA SER A 86 -11.29 8.64 -55.04
C SER A 86 -9.95 8.52 -54.31
N ILE A 87 -9.96 8.85 -53.02
CA ILE A 87 -8.80 8.79 -52.12
C ILE A 87 -8.07 7.45 -52.28
N GLY A 88 -8.81 6.34 -52.26
CA GLY A 88 -8.24 4.99 -52.39
C GLY A 88 -7.51 4.76 -53.72
N LEU A 89 -8.00 5.31 -54.84
CA LEU A 89 -7.34 5.17 -56.14
C LEU A 89 -6.04 5.98 -56.22
N VAL A 90 -6.03 7.18 -55.63
CA VAL A 90 -4.83 8.03 -55.55
C VAL A 90 -3.73 7.31 -54.76
N VAL A 91 -4.07 6.82 -53.56
CA VAL A 91 -3.15 6.10 -52.68
C VAL A 91 -2.66 4.80 -53.33
N LYS A 92 -3.55 4.03 -53.98
CA LYS A 92 -3.17 2.81 -54.70
C LYS A 92 -2.20 3.09 -55.84
N LYS A 93 -2.45 4.14 -56.65
CA LYS A 93 -1.53 4.55 -57.73
C LYS A 93 -0.17 4.97 -57.19
N TYR A 94 -0.15 5.73 -56.08
CA TYR A 94 1.07 6.07 -55.35
C TYR A 94 1.87 4.83 -54.95
N TRP A 95 1.21 3.92 -54.23
CA TRP A 95 1.87 2.72 -53.70
C TRP A 95 2.40 1.80 -54.79
N ASN A 96 1.61 1.56 -55.85
CA ASN A 96 2.04 0.74 -56.98
C ASN A 96 3.28 1.33 -57.66
N LYS A 97 3.34 2.65 -57.82
CA LYS A 97 4.50 3.33 -58.41
C LYS A 97 5.74 3.22 -57.54
N LEU A 98 5.58 3.36 -56.22
CA LEU A 98 6.66 3.20 -55.25
C LEU A 98 7.24 1.78 -55.28
N LEU A 99 6.38 0.76 -55.26
CA LEU A 99 6.78 -0.65 -55.36
C LEU A 99 7.48 -0.98 -56.68
N HIS A 100 7.00 -0.42 -57.78
CA HIS A 100 7.62 -0.58 -59.09
C HIS A 100 9.04 0.01 -59.12
N LEU A 101 9.21 1.23 -58.62
CA LEU A 101 10.53 1.86 -58.48
C LEU A 101 11.48 1.09 -57.57
N PHE A 102 10.99 0.60 -56.43
CA PHE A 102 11.79 -0.22 -55.54
C PHE A 102 12.29 -1.49 -56.25
N SER A 103 11.43 -2.12 -57.05
CA SER A 103 11.78 -3.31 -57.84
C SER A 103 12.87 -2.99 -58.89
N ILE A 104 12.78 -1.85 -59.57
CA ILE A 104 13.82 -1.37 -60.51
C ILE A 104 15.15 -1.14 -59.78
N LEU A 105 15.13 -0.46 -58.64
CA LEU A 105 16.34 -0.17 -57.86
C LEU A 105 17.01 -1.45 -57.35
N GLN A 106 16.23 -2.40 -56.87
CA GLN A 106 16.73 -3.70 -56.41
C GLN A 106 17.36 -4.50 -57.56
N GLN A 107 16.74 -4.52 -58.74
CA GLN A 107 17.33 -5.13 -59.94
C GLN A 107 18.67 -4.47 -60.29
N HIS A 108 18.75 -3.14 -60.24
CA HIS A 108 19.99 -2.41 -60.52
C HIS A 108 21.10 -2.73 -59.49
N GLU A 109 20.78 -2.86 -58.20
CA GLU A 109 21.75 -3.29 -57.18
C GLU A 109 22.27 -4.72 -57.39
N THR A 110 21.39 -5.65 -57.76
CA THR A 110 21.80 -7.04 -58.04
C THR A 110 22.68 -7.14 -59.29
N SER A 111 22.41 -6.34 -60.32
CA SER A 111 23.26 -6.22 -61.51
C SER A 111 24.63 -5.60 -61.18
N ARG A 112 24.68 -4.62 -60.28
CA ARG A 112 25.92 -3.96 -59.82
C ARG A 112 26.79 -4.86 -58.93
N LYS A 113 26.19 -5.79 -58.17
CA LYS A 113 26.92 -6.81 -57.40
C LYS A 113 27.47 -7.96 -58.25
N ARG A 114 26.95 -8.18 -59.47
CA ARG A 114 27.51 -9.16 -60.41
C ARG A 114 28.79 -8.68 -61.09
N SER A 115 29.09 -7.38 -61.08
CA SER A 115 30.32 -6.83 -61.66
C SER A 115 31.51 -6.74 -60.70
N ASN A 116 31.37 -7.11 -59.41
CA ASN A 116 32.49 -7.23 -58.45
C ASN A 116 32.20 -8.38 -57.46
N PRO A 117 32.94 -9.50 -57.49
CA PRO A 117 32.70 -10.62 -56.60
C PRO A 117 33.39 -10.36 -55.25
N THR A 118 32.62 -10.11 -54.20
CA THR A 118 33.10 -10.23 -52.81
C THR A 118 31.97 -10.85 -51.97
N PRO A 119 32.26 -11.87 -51.14
CA PRO A 119 31.22 -12.65 -50.49
C PRO A 119 30.65 -11.87 -49.31
N SER A 120 29.36 -11.55 -49.34
CA SER A 120 28.66 -11.04 -48.16
C SER A 120 27.37 -11.82 -47.90
N LEU A 121 27.36 -12.49 -46.75
CA LEU A 121 26.31 -12.64 -45.73
C LEU A 121 24.90 -13.12 -46.14
N PRO A 122 24.24 -13.86 -45.24
CA PRO A 122 23.04 -14.62 -45.57
C PRO A 122 21.90 -13.71 -46.01
N VAL A 123 21.28 -14.10 -47.11
CA VAL A 123 20.02 -13.58 -47.63
C VAL A 123 19.02 -13.56 -46.47
N ARG A 124 18.68 -12.35 -46.02
CA ARG A 124 17.56 -12.14 -45.09
C ARG A 124 16.31 -12.70 -45.77
N SER A 125 15.78 -13.76 -45.18
CA SER A 125 14.50 -14.38 -45.54
C SER A 125 13.47 -13.29 -45.81
N LYS A 126 12.69 -13.46 -46.89
CA LYS A 126 11.52 -12.64 -47.21
C LYS A 126 10.77 -12.35 -45.91
N SER A 127 10.85 -11.12 -45.43
CA SER A 127 10.02 -10.75 -44.29
C SER A 127 8.61 -10.70 -44.86
N THR A 128 7.79 -11.67 -44.47
CA THR A 128 6.34 -11.55 -44.50
C THR A 128 5.96 -10.47 -43.48
N VAL A 129 6.29 -9.22 -43.79
CA VAL A 129 5.72 -8.04 -43.14
C VAL A 129 4.66 -7.50 -44.10
N ALA A 130 3.75 -8.41 -44.45
CA ALA A 130 2.36 -8.07 -44.62
C ALA A 130 1.69 -8.81 -43.46
N SER A 131 1.70 -8.20 -42.28
CA SER A 131 0.65 -8.52 -41.32
C SER A 131 -0.64 -8.16 -42.04
N GLU A 132 -1.41 -9.17 -42.48
CA GLU A 132 -2.72 -9.04 -43.11
C GLU A 132 -3.79 -8.46 -42.17
N LYS A 133 -3.38 -7.78 -41.09
CA LYS A 133 -4.26 -7.14 -40.14
C LYS A 133 -3.76 -5.72 -39.90
N GLN A 134 -4.21 -4.81 -40.76
CA GLN A 134 -4.69 -3.46 -40.44
C GLN A 134 -4.67 -2.59 -41.71
N CYS A 135 -5.68 -2.77 -42.56
CA CYS A 135 -6.32 -1.62 -43.19
C CYS A 135 -7.63 -1.44 -42.42
N GLN A 136 -7.70 -0.40 -41.59
CA GLN A 136 -8.98 -0.01 -41.02
C GLN A 136 -9.92 0.36 -42.17
N THR A 137 -10.90 -0.50 -42.41
CA THR A 137 -12.15 -0.16 -43.09
C THR A 137 -13.12 0.41 -42.06
N ILE A 138 -14.09 1.23 -42.48
CA ILE A 138 -15.17 1.72 -41.62
C ILE A 138 -15.82 0.56 -40.83
N GLU A 139 -15.96 -0.62 -41.45
CA GLU A 139 -16.52 -1.82 -40.82
C GLU A 139 -15.62 -2.47 -39.75
N THR A 140 -14.28 -2.40 -39.87
CA THR A 140 -13.34 -2.89 -38.83
C THR A 140 -13.07 -1.88 -37.73
N SER A 141 -13.59 -0.65 -37.89
CA SER A 141 -13.54 0.42 -36.89
C SER A 141 -14.55 0.21 -35.75
N PHE A 142 -15.59 -0.62 -35.98
CA PHE A 142 -16.68 -0.85 -35.03
C PHE A 142 -16.56 -2.15 -34.23
N GLY A 143 -15.50 -2.95 -34.44
CA GLY A 143 -15.23 -4.17 -33.67
C GLY A 143 -14.07 -3.97 -32.67
N PRO A 144 -14.11 -4.58 -31.47
CA PRO A 144 -12.99 -4.49 -30.54
C PRO A 144 -11.74 -5.14 -31.17
N CYS A 145 -10.66 -4.37 -31.21
CA CYS A 145 -9.37 -4.88 -31.65
C CYS A 145 -8.93 -6.05 -30.75
N SER A 146 -8.14 -7.01 -31.25
CA SER A 146 -7.69 -8.15 -30.43
C SER A 146 -6.94 -7.73 -29.16
N SER A 147 -6.23 -6.60 -29.19
CA SER A 147 -5.58 -6.02 -28.02
C SER A 147 -6.59 -5.43 -27.03
N CYS A 148 -7.66 -4.84 -27.54
CA CYS A 148 -8.76 -4.25 -26.79
C CYS A 148 -9.55 -5.34 -26.08
N LEU A 149 -9.84 -6.46 -26.77
CA LEU A 149 -10.50 -7.63 -26.18
C LEU A 149 -9.69 -8.22 -25.02
N LYS A 150 -8.37 -8.39 -25.20
CA LYS A 150 -7.49 -8.88 -24.12
C LYS A 150 -7.43 -7.91 -22.94
N TYR A 151 -7.43 -6.61 -23.20
CA TYR A 151 -7.44 -5.60 -22.14
C TYR A 151 -8.78 -5.61 -21.37
N GLN A 152 -9.90 -5.76 -22.06
CA GLN A 152 -11.22 -5.91 -21.43
C GLN A 152 -11.28 -7.16 -20.53
N GLU A 153 -10.80 -8.30 -21.02
CA GLU A 153 -10.72 -9.54 -20.23
C GLU A 153 -9.84 -9.36 -18.98
N TYR A 154 -8.70 -8.69 -19.11
CA TYR A 154 -7.83 -8.37 -17.97
C TYR A 154 -8.54 -7.48 -16.93
N VAL A 155 -9.24 -6.44 -17.37
CA VAL A 155 -9.97 -5.55 -16.45
C VAL A 155 -11.11 -6.30 -15.75
N GLN A 156 -11.85 -7.14 -16.45
CA GLN A 156 -12.87 -8.00 -15.83
C GLN A 156 -12.27 -8.94 -14.78
N ASN A 157 -11.18 -9.64 -15.11
CA ASN A 157 -10.54 -10.57 -14.16
C ASN A 157 -9.94 -9.86 -12.93
N SER A 158 -9.29 -8.71 -13.14
CA SER A 158 -8.73 -7.92 -12.04
C SER A 158 -9.81 -7.31 -11.15
N SER A 159 -10.93 -6.87 -11.75
CA SER A 159 -12.05 -6.30 -11.00
C SER A 159 -12.75 -7.31 -10.09
N GLU A 160 -12.93 -8.56 -10.53
CA GLU A 160 -13.46 -9.64 -9.70
C GLU A 160 -12.58 -9.88 -8.48
N SER A 161 -11.27 -9.92 -8.70
CA SER A 161 -10.30 -10.08 -7.61
C SER A 161 -10.41 -8.94 -6.60
N MET A 162 -10.61 -7.71 -7.06
CA MET A 162 -10.73 -6.54 -6.20
C MET A 162 -12.05 -6.48 -5.42
N ILE A 163 -13.16 -6.86 -6.05
CA ILE A 163 -14.46 -7.00 -5.36
C ILE A 163 -14.32 -8.00 -4.22
N ASN A 164 -13.71 -9.16 -4.49
CA ASN A 164 -13.51 -10.21 -3.49
C ASN A 164 -12.59 -9.75 -2.35
N LEU A 165 -11.52 -8.99 -2.63
CA LEU A 165 -10.68 -8.38 -1.59
C LEU A 165 -11.47 -7.38 -0.74
N CYS A 166 -12.26 -6.50 -1.35
CA CYS A 166 -13.09 -5.57 -0.59
C CYS A 166 -14.06 -6.31 0.33
N HIS A 167 -14.76 -7.33 -0.17
CA HIS A 167 -15.68 -8.14 0.64
C HIS A 167 -14.97 -8.88 1.77
N LEU A 168 -13.78 -9.45 1.51
CA LEU A 168 -12.98 -10.15 2.53
C LEU A 168 -12.66 -9.23 3.72
N TYR A 169 -12.35 -7.96 3.45
CA TYR A 169 -12.08 -6.95 4.48
C TYR A 169 -13.34 -6.20 4.94
N ASN A 170 -14.54 -6.66 4.57
CA ASN A 170 -15.82 -6.02 4.86
C ASN A 170 -15.88 -4.54 4.43
N LEU A 171 -15.24 -4.21 3.31
CA LEU A 171 -15.23 -2.89 2.71
C LEU A 171 -16.27 -2.80 1.59
N PRO A 172 -16.94 -1.65 1.45
CA PRO A 172 -17.84 -1.42 0.32
C PRO A 172 -17.07 -1.31 -1.00
N SER A 173 -17.49 -2.07 -2.01
CA SER A 173 -16.93 -2.03 -3.37
C SER A 173 -17.82 -1.25 -4.33
N SER A 174 -17.23 -0.24 -4.98
CA SER A 174 -17.83 0.55 -6.04
C SER A 174 -18.01 -0.29 -7.31
N LEU A 175 -17.04 -1.16 -7.59
CA LEU A 175 -17.09 -2.12 -8.70
C LEU A 175 -18.24 -3.12 -8.55
N ALA A 176 -18.45 -3.66 -7.35
CA ALA A 176 -19.54 -4.61 -7.10
C ALA A 176 -20.92 -3.97 -7.39
N HIS A 177 -21.08 -2.70 -7.02
CA HIS A 177 -22.29 -1.94 -7.27
C HIS A 177 -22.51 -1.68 -8.77
N HIS A 178 -21.45 -1.28 -9.49
CA HIS A 178 -21.50 -1.05 -10.93
C HIS A 178 -21.85 -2.32 -11.70
N ARG A 179 -21.25 -3.46 -11.33
CA ARG A 179 -21.51 -4.75 -11.98
C ARG A 179 -22.95 -5.24 -11.79
N CYS A 180 -23.58 -4.92 -10.65
CA CYS A 180 -24.99 -5.24 -10.46
C CYS A 180 -25.91 -4.44 -11.40
N SER A 181 -25.41 -3.33 -11.97
CA SER A 181 -26.16 -2.36 -12.76
C SER A 181 -25.94 -2.48 -14.28
N THR A 182 -24.94 -3.24 -14.74
CA THR A 182 -24.60 -3.37 -16.18
C THR A 182 -24.56 -4.83 -16.63
N SER A 183 -24.85 -5.10 -17.92
CA SER A 183 -24.62 -6.42 -18.52
C SER A 183 -23.15 -6.82 -18.44
N THR A 184 -22.87 -8.12 -18.50
CA THR A 184 -21.53 -8.74 -18.35
C THR A 184 -20.51 -8.33 -19.43
N THR A 185 -20.91 -7.51 -20.39
CA THR A 185 -20.13 -7.10 -21.56
C THR A 185 -19.88 -5.60 -21.52
N CYS A 186 -18.59 -5.22 -21.50
CA CYS A 186 -18.16 -3.82 -21.60
C CYS A 186 -18.35 -3.35 -23.05
N GLU A 187 -19.55 -2.86 -23.35
CA GLU A 187 -19.96 -2.58 -24.73
C GLU A 187 -19.54 -1.19 -25.19
N SER A 188 -19.33 -0.24 -24.27
CA SER A 188 -18.95 1.14 -24.61
C SER A 188 -17.66 1.63 -23.93
N PHE A 189 -17.07 2.68 -24.51
CA PHE A 189 -15.96 3.41 -23.90
C PHE A 189 -16.34 3.99 -22.52
N ASN A 190 -17.57 4.48 -22.37
CA ASN A 190 -18.05 5.06 -21.12
C ASN A 190 -18.12 4.00 -20.01
N ASP A 191 -18.55 2.78 -20.34
CA ASP A 191 -18.53 1.67 -19.39
C ASP A 191 -17.10 1.41 -18.93
N MET A 192 -16.15 1.31 -19.87
CA MET A 192 -14.75 1.07 -19.54
C MET A 192 -14.16 2.14 -18.62
N SER A 193 -14.48 3.42 -18.89
CA SER A 193 -14.06 4.54 -18.04
C SER A 193 -14.65 4.42 -16.63
N HIS A 194 -15.94 4.10 -16.50
CA HIS A 194 -16.59 3.91 -15.20
C HIS A 194 -16.05 2.71 -14.43
N TRP A 195 -15.70 1.61 -15.12
CA TRP A 195 -15.04 0.46 -14.53
C TRP A 195 -13.68 0.86 -13.94
N ILE A 196 -12.85 1.58 -14.70
CA ILE A 196 -11.53 2.04 -14.24
C ILE A 196 -11.67 3.00 -13.05
N ASP A 197 -12.58 3.98 -13.12
CA ASP A 197 -12.82 4.92 -12.01
C ASP A 197 -13.29 4.20 -10.74
N SER A 198 -14.17 3.20 -10.90
CA SER A 198 -14.65 2.37 -9.79
C SER A 198 -13.54 1.51 -9.20
N GLN A 199 -12.65 0.98 -10.06
CA GLN A 199 -11.48 0.22 -9.66
C GLN A 199 -10.50 1.08 -8.84
N SER A 200 -10.20 2.30 -9.29
CA SER A 200 -9.34 3.23 -8.56
C SER A 200 -9.90 3.56 -7.18
N LYS A 201 -11.21 3.80 -7.05
CA LYS A 201 -11.87 4.05 -5.75
C LYS A 201 -11.73 2.87 -4.79
N ASP A 202 -11.84 1.65 -5.30
CA ASP A 202 -11.72 0.44 -4.47
C ASP A 202 -10.25 0.21 -4.05
N PHE A 203 -9.28 0.50 -4.93
CA PHE A 203 -7.85 0.53 -4.56
C PHE A 203 -7.56 1.55 -3.46
N ASP A 204 -8.08 2.78 -3.57
CA ASP A 204 -7.87 3.81 -2.55
C ASP A 204 -8.42 3.37 -1.18
N ARG A 205 -9.58 2.71 -1.17
CA ARG A 205 -10.18 2.15 0.05
C ARG A 205 -9.30 1.06 0.65
N LEU A 206 -8.81 0.13 -0.16
CA LEU A 206 -7.90 -0.93 0.27
C LEU A 206 -6.59 -0.35 0.79
N SER A 207 -6.02 0.65 0.12
CA SER A 207 -4.79 1.32 0.56
C SER A 207 -4.97 1.98 1.93
N LYS A 208 -6.04 2.74 2.12
CA LYS A 208 -6.37 3.35 3.43
C LYS A 208 -6.60 2.31 4.51
N HIS A 209 -7.23 1.18 4.18
CA HIS A 209 -7.43 0.10 5.13
C HIS A 209 -6.08 -0.55 5.53
N LEU A 210 -5.18 -0.76 4.58
CA LEU A 210 -3.83 -1.28 4.84
C LEU A 210 -3.02 -0.31 5.71
N GLU A 211 -3.09 0.99 5.45
CA GLU A 211 -2.46 2.02 6.29
C GLU A 211 -3.01 2.00 7.73
N TYR A 212 -4.33 1.89 7.87
CA TYR A 212 -4.98 1.75 9.18
C TYR A 212 -4.54 0.49 9.94
N LEU A 213 -4.50 -0.66 9.25
CA LEU A 213 -4.04 -1.92 9.85
C LEU A 213 -2.57 -1.83 10.26
N HIS A 214 -1.72 -1.23 9.43
CA HIS A 214 -0.31 -1.03 9.74
C HIS A 214 -0.13 -0.13 10.97
N SER A 215 -0.86 0.99 11.03
CA SER A 215 -0.84 1.88 12.19
C SER A 215 -1.31 1.18 13.47
N THR A 216 -2.37 0.38 13.38
CA THR A 216 -2.91 -0.37 14.52
C THR A 216 -1.91 -1.43 14.99
N LEU A 217 -1.29 -2.16 14.06
CA LEU A 217 -0.25 -3.14 14.36
C LEU A 217 0.92 -2.50 15.11
N ASN A 218 1.41 -1.36 14.65
CA ASN A 218 2.52 -0.65 15.30
C ASN A 218 2.14 -0.19 16.71
N LYS A 219 0.93 0.34 16.90
CA LYS A 219 0.44 0.74 18.22
C LYS A 219 0.34 -0.44 19.17
N THR A 220 -0.30 -1.54 18.75
CA THR A 220 -0.42 -2.75 19.57
C THR A 220 0.94 -3.33 19.93
N LYS A 221 1.91 -3.29 19.02
CA LYS A 221 3.29 -3.70 19.29
C LYS A 221 3.93 -2.83 20.38
N GLN A 222 3.77 -1.52 20.29
CA GLN A 222 4.29 -0.59 21.31
C GLN A 222 3.63 -0.80 22.69
N ASP A 223 2.31 -1.04 22.70
CA ASP A 223 1.56 -1.33 23.93
C ASP A 223 2.03 -2.66 24.55
N LEU A 224 2.33 -3.67 23.72
CA LEU A 224 2.88 -4.95 24.17
C LEU A 224 4.26 -4.78 24.79
N ASP A 225 5.18 -4.08 24.12
CA ASP A 225 6.54 -3.81 24.63
C ASP A 225 6.48 -3.07 25.97
N SER A 226 5.58 -2.08 26.08
CA SER A 226 5.37 -1.31 27.32
C SER A 226 4.79 -2.16 28.45
N SER A 227 3.84 -3.04 28.14
CA SER A 227 3.26 -3.97 29.11
C SER A 227 4.28 -5.01 29.59
N GLU A 228 5.13 -5.52 28.69
CA GLU A 228 6.20 -6.46 29.04
C GLU A 228 7.23 -5.81 29.97
N TYR A 229 7.62 -4.55 29.69
CA TYR A 229 8.47 -3.77 30.57
C TYR A 229 7.86 -3.59 31.97
N ASN A 230 6.58 -3.20 32.05
CA ASN A 230 5.88 -3.03 33.32
C ASN A 230 5.79 -4.35 34.10
N SER A 231 5.51 -5.46 33.42
CA SER A 231 5.48 -6.80 34.03
C SER A 231 6.84 -7.17 34.64
N LYS A 232 7.94 -6.87 33.94
CA LYS A 232 9.29 -7.10 34.47
C LYS A 232 9.57 -6.27 35.72
N GLN A 233 9.24 -4.97 35.71
CA GLN A 233 9.39 -4.09 36.88
C GLN A 233 8.53 -4.58 38.07
N LEU A 234 7.30 -5.03 37.80
CA LEU A 234 6.42 -5.56 38.84
C LEU A 234 6.96 -6.87 39.44
N ASN A 235 7.60 -7.71 38.63
CA ASN A 235 8.26 -8.93 39.12
C ASN A 235 9.49 -8.62 39.98
N GLU A 236 10.31 -7.65 39.58
CA GLU A 236 11.48 -7.20 40.36
C GLU A 236 11.05 -6.63 41.73
N THR A 237 10.03 -5.78 41.75
CA THR A 237 9.47 -5.22 42.99
C THR A 237 8.81 -6.29 43.87
N ASN A 238 8.06 -7.24 43.29
CA ASN A 238 7.52 -8.37 44.04
C ASN A 238 8.64 -9.22 44.68
N HIS A 239 9.72 -9.48 43.94
CA HIS A 239 10.85 -10.22 44.49
C HIS A 239 11.49 -9.48 45.68
N HIS A 240 11.67 -8.17 45.56
CA HIS A 240 12.21 -7.35 46.64
C HIS A 240 11.29 -7.34 47.88
N LEU A 241 9.98 -7.18 47.69
CA LEU A 241 9.01 -7.24 48.78
C LEU A 241 8.99 -8.61 49.45
N GLN A 242 9.10 -9.70 48.69
CA GLN A 242 9.22 -11.05 49.25
C GLN A 242 10.47 -11.21 50.11
N GLN A 243 11.61 -10.63 49.71
CA GLN A 243 12.83 -10.63 50.52
C GLN A 243 12.66 -9.83 51.82
N ILE A 244 12.04 -8.64 51.76
CA ILE A 244 11.77 -7.83 52.96
C ILE A 244 10.88 -8.61 53.94
N ILE A 245 9.77 -9.18 53.44
CA ILE A 245 8.85 -9.97 54.26
C ILE A 245 9.58 -11.16 54.90
N HIS A 246 10.48 -11.81 54.17
CA HIS A 246 11.28 -12.91 54.71
C HIS A 246 12.18 -12.45 55.87
N ASN A 247 12.93 -11.35 55.67
CA ASN A 247 13.85 -10.80 56.67
C ASN A 247 13.12 -10.29 57.92
N GLU A 248 11.96 -9.64 57.75
CA GLU A 248 11.12 -9.21 58.87
C GLU A 248 10.60 -10.38 59.68
N LYS A 249 10.14 -11.46 59.01
CA LYS A 249 9.70 -12.70 59.69
C LYS A 249 10.83 -13.32 60.50
N GLU A 250 12.04 -13.37 59.95
CA GLU A 250 13.20 -13.92 60.65
C GLU A 250 13.59 -13.05 61.86
N SER A 251 13.59 -11.72 61.70
CA SER A 251 13.89 -10.78 62.77
C SER A 251 12.86 -10.84 63.89
N LYS A 252 11.57 -10.93 63.54
CA LYS A 252 10.48 -11.11 64.50
C LYS A 252 10.65 -12.41 65.30
N LYS A 253 10.98 -13.51 64.63
CA LYS A 253 11.22 -14.81 65.31
C LYS A 253 12.37 -14.71 66.32
N LYS A 254 13.50 -14.10 65.94
CA LYS A 254 14.63 -13.87 66.84
C LYS A 254 14.25 -13.01 68.06
N LEU A 255 13.43 -11.99 67.85
CA LEU A 255 12.95 -11.12 68.92
C LEU A 255 12.01 -11.87 69.88
N GLU A 256 11.11 -12.70 69.36
CA GLU A 256 10.23 -13.57 70.15
C GLU A 256 11.03 -14.56 71.00
N GLU A 257 12.03 -15.23 70.42
CA GLU A 257 12.93 -16.14 71.15
C GLU A 257 13.70 -15.41 72.27
N LEU A 258 14.18 -14.20 72.02
CA LEU A 258 14.87 -13.38 73.02
C LEU A 258 13.94 -12.96 74.17
N HIS A 259 12.70 -12.57 73.86
CA HIS A 259 11.70 -12.22 74.87
C HIS A 259 11.32 -13.42 75.75
N GLU A 260 11.15 -14.60 75.14
CA GLU A 260 10.88 -15.85 75.87
C GLU A 260 12.02 -16.16 76.87
N GLN A 261 13.28 -16.05 76.44
CA GLN A 261 14.44 -16.27 77.31
C GLN A 261 14.47 -15.29 78.49
N LYS A 262 14.24 -13.99 78.24
CA LYS A 262 14.19 -12.98 79.30
C LYS A 262 13.06 -13.23 80.30
N LEU A 263 11.89 -13.68 79.84
CA LEU A 263 10.78 -14.03 80.72
C LEU A 263 11.14 -15.20 81.64
N ILE A 264 11.83 -16.22 81.12
CA ILE A 264 12.32 -17.36 81.92
C ILE A 264 13.33 -16.89 82.97
N GLU A 265 14.26 -16.01 82.60
CA GLU A 265 15.27 -15.46 83.50
C GLU A 265 14.64 -14.62 84.62
N ILE A 266 13.77 -13.66 84.28
CA ILE A 266 13.04 -12.84 85.26
C ILE A 266 12.21 -13.72 86.20
N LYS A 267 11.55 -14.76 85.68
CA LYS A 267 10.76 -15.68 86.50
C LYS A 267 11.65 -16.42 87.50
N LYS A 268 12.81 -16.92 87.05
CA LYS A 268 13.78 -17.61 87.91
C LYS A 268 14.31 -16.69 89.01
N ASP A 269 14.67 -15.46 88.67
CA ASP A 269 15.16 -14.47 89.64
C ASP A 269 14.07 -14.11 90.65
N ASN A 270 12.83 -13.94 90.20
CA ASN A 270 11.70 -13.67 91.08
C ASN A 270 11.38 -14.86 92.00
N ASP A 271 11.40 -16.09 91.50
CA ASP A 271 11.21 -17.31 92.31
C ASP A 271 12.31 -17.44 93.36
N GLN A 272 13.57 -17.13 93.01
CA GLN A 272 14.69 -17.11 93.95
C GLN A 272 14.52 -16.03 95.02
N TYR A 273 14.09 -14.83 94.62
CA TYR A 273 13.80 -13.73 95.55
C TYR A 273 12.68 -14.10 96.52
N GLN A 274 11.57 -14.67 96.03
CA GLN A 274 10.46 -15.15 96.84
C GLN A 274 10.89 -16.26 97.81
N TRP A 275 11.74 -17.19 97.36
CA TRP A 275 12.30 -18.23 98.22
C TRP A 275 13.11 -17.62 99.38
N ASN A 276 14.02 -16.70 99.07
CA ASN A 276 14.83 -16.00 100.08
C ASN A 276 13.94 -15.23 101.08
N LEU A 277 12.92 -14.52 100.60
CA LEU A 277 12.00 -13.76 101.43
C LEU A 277 11.18 -14.67 102.36
N ASN A 278 10.71 -15.81 101.85
CA ASN A 278 9.99 -16.81 102.64
C ASN A 278 10.88 -17.44 103.73
N GLU A 279 12.14 -17.73 103.44
CA GLU A 279 13.09 -18.21 104.45
C GLU A 279 13.33 -17.17 105.55
N GLN A 280 13.49 -15.89 105.18
CA GLN A 280 13.59 -14.82 106.17
C GLN A 280 12.32 -14.69 107.02
N LEU A 281 11.13 -14.78 106.41
CA LEU A 281 9.85 -14.77 107.13
C LEU A 281 9.73 -15.93 108.13
N LYS A 282 10.14 -17.15 107.75
CA LYS A 282 10.15 -18.30 108.66
C LYS A 282 11.08 -18.06 109.85
N LEU A 283 12.29 -17.54 109.59
CA LEU A 283 13.26 -17.22 110.64
C LEU A 283 12.70 -16.19 111.62
N LEU A 284 12.17 -15.08 111.09
CA LEU A 284 11.58 -14.01 111.90
C LEU A 284 10.36 -14.51 112.69
N THR A 285 9.52 -15.36 112.10
CA THR A 285 8.37 -15.96 112.80
C THR A 285 8.80 -16.85 113.96
N THR A 286 9.86 -17.65 113.75
CA THR A 286 10.45 -18.50 114.79
C THR A 286 11.05 -17.65 115.92
N GLN A 287 11.81 -16.62 115.57
CA GLN A 287 12.38 -15.67 116.53
C GLN A 287 11.29 -14.94 117.32
N LYS A 288 10.23 -14.48 116.64
CA LYS A 288 9.07 -13.84 117.27
C LYS A 288 8.40 -14.78 118.29
N SER A 289 8.11 -16.03 117.91
CA SER A 289 7.51 -17.03 118.80
C SER A 289 8.36 -17.28 120.05
N ASN A 290 9.68 -17.39 119.89
CA ASN A 290 10.60 -17.54 121.02
C ASN A 290 10.56 -16.33 121.97
N LEU A 291 10.57 -15.11 121.42
CA LEU A 291 10.46 -13.89 122.21
C LEU A 291 9.10 -13.78 122.92
N GLU A 292 8.01 -14.13 122.25
CA GLU A 292 6.67 -14.18 122.86
C GLU A 292 6.62 -15.19 124.02
N GLN A 293 7.23 -16.37 123.86
CA GLN A 293 7.36 -17.35 124.94
C GLN A 293 8.16 -16.79 126.13
N ARG A 294 9.34 -16.20 125.88
CA ARG A 294 10.15 -15.58 126.94
C ARG A 294 9.45 -14.43 127.64
N LEU A 295 8.71 -13.60 126.90
CA LEU A 295 7.88 -12.56 127.48
C LEU A 295 6.84 -13.18 128.40
N LYS A 296 6.14 -14.23 127.98
CA LYS A 296 5.15 -14.92 128.80
C LYS A 296 5.78 -15.47 130.10
N GLU A 297 6.92 -16.14 130.00
CA GLU A 297 7.68 -16.65 131.17
C GLU A 297 8.04 -15.52 132.15
N ILE A 298 8.57 -14.40 131.65
CA ILE A 298 8.92 -13.23 132.50
C ILE A 298 7.67 -12.59 133.11
N THR A 299 6.55 -12.56 132.38
CA THR A 299 5.29 -11.98 132.86
C THR A 299 4.73 -12.84 133.99
N GLU A 300 4.70 -14.17 133.81
CA GLU A 300 4.31 -15.15 134.82
C GLU A 300 5.22 -15.07 136.06
N GLU A 301 6.53 -14.94 135.88
CA GLU A 301 7.49 -14.74 136.98
C GLU A 301 7.23 -13.42 137.72
N SER A 302 6.95 -12.33 136.99
CA SER A 302 6.68 -11.01 137.57
C SER A 302 5.36 -10.99 138.33
N THR A 303 4.31 -11.65 137.83
CA THR A 303 3.04 -11.80 138.55
C THR A 303 3.21 -12.64 139.82
N SER A 304 3.95 -13.76 139.75
CA SER A 304 4.25 -14.61 140.91
C SER A 304 5.05 -13.87 141.98
N ARG A 305 6.06 -13.09 141.59
CA ARG A 305 6.80 -12.21 142.52
C ARG A 305 5.92 -11.09 143.08
N GLY A 306 5.03 -10.50 142.27
CA GLY A 306 4.05 -9.53 142.72
C GLY A 306 3.13 -10.10 143.81
N GLU A 307 2.59 -11.30 143.60
CA GLU A 307 1.78 -12.02 144.59
C GLU A 307 2.57 -12.39 145.85
N GLN A 308 3.87 -12.68 145.74
CA GLN A 308 4.74 -12.91 146.91
C GLN A 308 4.97 -11.63 147.73
N ILE A 309 5.11 -10.48 147.07
CA ILE A 309 5.26 -9.18 147.75
C ILE A 309 3.94 -8.78 148.43
N GLU A 310 2.79 -9.05 147.81
CA GLU A 310 1.45 -8.78 148.37
C GLU A 310 1.11 -9.68 149.58
N LYS A 311 1.76 -10.84 149.73
CA LYS A 311 1.67 -11.72 150.92
C LYS A 311 2.61 -11.34 152.07
N LEU A 312 3.51 -10.38 151.86
CA LEU A 312 4.51 -9.92 152.84
C LEU A 312 4.25 -8.49 153.35
N GLY A 313 3.18 -7.83 152.88
CA GLY A 313 2.60 -6.62 153.46
C GLY A 313 1.29 -6.92 154.17
#